data_AF-A0AAU2TB17-F1
#
_entry.id   AF-A0AAU2TB17-F1
#
_cell.length_a   1.000
_cell.length_b   1.000
_cell.length_c   1.000
_cell.angle_alpha   90.00
_cell.angle_beta   90.00
_cell.angle_gamma   90.00
#
_symmetry.space_group_name_H-M   'P 1'
#
loop_
_entity.id
_entity.type
_entity.pdbx_description
1 polymer ?
#
loop_
_entity_poly.entity_id
_entity_poly.type
_entity_poly.pdbx_seq_one_letter_code
_entity_poly.pdbx_strand_id
1 'polypeptide(L)'
;MPGYAGRVHDCFTDHPERFRLMSWGQLELGAGGSLPDDTFRESVTRKIEQIRDAQKAGHLDAHWAPVDILVLIHQIATAWAAQPDLLPPHGEGRATFLAARRAAIVAAVERLFPATTN
;
A
#
# COMPACT_ATOMS: atom_id res chain seq x y z
N MET A 1 6.45 -10.41 -0.14
CA MET A 1 5.87 -9.12 0.33
C MET A 1 6.50 -7.86 -0.25
N PRO A 2 7.82 -7.77 -0.47
CA PRO A 2 8.44 -6.56 -1.04
C PRO A 2 7.96 -6.27 -2.47
N GLY A 3 7.85 -7.31 -3.30
CA GLY A 3 7.29 -7.20 -4.65
C GLY A 3 5.80 -6.85 -4.72
N TYR A 4 5.04 -7.06 -3.64
CA TYR A 4 3.62 -6.63 -3.58
C TYR A 4 3.53 -5.12 -3.32
N ALA A 5 4.33 -4.59 -2.39
CA ALA A 5 4.40 -3.14 -2.15
C ALA A 5 4.81 -2.37 -3.42
N GLY A 6 5.77 -2.90 -4.18
CA GLY A 6 6.15 -2.34 -5.48
C GLY A 6 4.98 -2.26 -6.47
N ARG A 7 4.22 -3.36 -6.65
CA ARG A 7 3.06 -3.37 -7.57
C ARG A 7 1.93 -2.43 -7.14
N VAL A 8 1.70 -2.29 -5.84
CA VAL A 8 0.70 -1.35 -5.31
C VAL A 8 1.13 0.09 -5.58
N HIS A 9 2.40 0.42 -5.37
CA HIS A 9 2.94 1.74 -5.69
C HIS A 9 2.85 2.06 -7.19
N ASP A 10 3.17 1.09 -8.06
CA ASP A 10 3.08 1.26 -9.52
C ASP A 10 1.63 1.59 -9.93
N CYS A 11 0.63 0.89 -9.36
CA CYS A 11 -0.79 1.13 -9.61
C CYS A 11 -1.27 2.53 -9.16
N PHE A 12 -0.75 3.04 -8.04
CA PHE A 12 -1.10 4.38 -7.55
C PHE A 12 -0.35 5.52 -8.24
N THR A 13 0.84 5.23 -8.77
CA THR A 13 1.64 6.18 -9.54
C THR A 13 1.07 6.41 -10.94
N ASP A 14 0.54 5.35 -11.56
CA ASP A 14 -0.09 5.43 -12.87
C ASP A 14 -1.46 6.12 -12.83
N HIS A 15 -2.17 6.05 -11.70
CA HIS A 15 -3.54 6.57 -11.55
C HIS A 15 -3.72 7.45 -10.29
N PRO A 16 -3.00 8.59 -10.17
CA PRO A 16 -3.10 9.48 -9.01
C PRO A 16 -4.52 10.06 -8.82
N GLU A 17 -5.27 10.24 -9.90
CA GLU A 17 -6.66 10.69 -9.90
C GLU A 17 -7.60 9.69 -9.21
N ARG A 18 -7.33 8.37 -9.29
CA ARG A 18 -8.14 7.35 -8.60
C ARG A 18 -7.92 7.37 -7.09
N PHE A 19 -6.68 7.61 -6.66
CA PHE A 19 -6.38 7.81 -5.23
C PHE A 19 -7.06 9.06 -4.69
N ARG A 20 -7.05 10.15 -5.47
CA ARG A 20 -7.74 11.39 -5.14
C ARG A 20 -9.27 11.21 -5.07
N LEU A 21 -9.87 10.50 -6.02
CA LEU A 21 -11.31 10.17 -5.99
C LEU A 21 -11.69 9.31 -4.79
N MET A 22 -10.89 8.29 -4.45
CA MET A 22 -11.14 7.47 -3.26
C MET A 22 -10.99 8.29 -1.97
N SER A 23 -9.98 9.16 -1.89
CA SER A 23 -9.77 10.04 -0.74
C SER A 23 -10.89 11.06 -0.59
N TRP A 24 -11.38 11.62 -1.69
CA TRP A 24 -12.52 12.54 -1.71
C TRP A 24 -13.83 11.82 -1.34
N GLY A 25 -14.03 10.60 -1.85
CA GLY A 25 -15.15 9.75 -1.46
C GLY A 25 -15.16 9.42 0.04
N GLN A 26 -14.00 9.19 0.66
CA GLN A 26 -13.89 9.00 2.12
C GLN A 26 -14.18 10.29 2.91
N LEU A 27 -13.87 11.47 2.37
CA LEU A 27 -14.18 12.76 2.99
C LEU A 27 -15.68 13.12 2.86
N GLU A 28 -16.33 12.78 1.74
CA GLU A 28 -17.77 13.00 1.54
C GLU A 28 -18.65 11.99 2.29
N LEU A 29 -18.21 10.73 2.41
CA LEU A 29 -18.94 9.68 3.13
C LEU A 29 -18.79 9.78 4.66
N GLY A 30 -17.77 10.51 5.16
CA GLY A 30 -17.42 10.57 6.58
C GLY A 30 -16.91 9.23 7.13
N ALA A 31 -16.32 9.25 8.33
CA ALA A 31 -15.72 8.08 9.00
C ALA A 31 -16.69 6.89 9.27
N GLY A 32 -17.96 7.01 8.90
CA GLY A 32 -19.00 5.99 9.03
C GLY A 32 -19.78 5.70 7.74
N GLY A 33 -19.43 6.33 6.61
CA GLY A 33 -20.06 6.01 5.34
C GLY A 33 -19.47 4.72 4.80
N SER A 34 -20.18 3.62 5.05
CA SER A 34 -19.82 2.32 4.49
C SER A 34 -19.68 2.45 2.98
N LEU A 35 -18.49 2.15 2.45
CA LEU A 35 -18.33 1.93 1.01
C LEU A 35 -19.41 0.91 0.60
N PRO A 36 -20.26 1.22 -0.40
CA PRO A 36 -21.30 0.31 -0.84
C PRO A 36 -20.65 -0.75 -1.73
N ASP A 37 -19.83 -1.63 -1.16
CA ASP A 37 -19.30 -2.73 -1.94
C ASP A 37 -18.85 -3.90 -1.05
N ASP A 38 -19.67 -4.94 -0.99
CA ASP A 38 -19.29 -6.25 -0.44
C ASP A 38 -17.98 -6.73 -1.06
N THR A 39 -17.72 -6.38 -2.33
CA THR A 39 -16.48 -6.71 -3.05
C THR A 39 -15.24 -6.11 -2.40
N PHE A 40 -15.30 -4.89 -1.86
CA PHE A 40 -14.16 -4.27 -1.18
C PHE A 40 -13.88 -4.97 0.15
N ARG A 41 -14.93 -5.27 0.93
CA ARG A 41 -14.82 -5.98 2.20
C ARG A 41 -14.27 -7.40 2.01
N GLU A 42 -14.73 -8.11 0.99
CA GLU A 42 -14.22 -9.44 0.61
C GLU A 42 -12.75 -9.38 0.20
N SER A 43 -12.35 -8.36 -0.58
CA SER A 43 -10.95 -8.16 -0.99
C SER A 43 -10.04 -7.90 0.21
N VAL A 44 -10.46 -7.04 1.15
CA VAL A 44 -9.73 -6.78 2.40
C VAL A 44 -9.60 -8.05 3.23
N THR A 45 -10.69 -8.81 3.38
CA THR A 45 -10.72 -10.07 4.14
C THR A 45 -9.75 -11.09 3.54
N ARG A 46 -9.74 -11.24 2.21
CA ARG A 46 -8.81 -12.13 1.51
C ARG A 46 -7.35 -11.74 1.74
N LYS A 47 -7.04 -10.44 1.75
CA LYS A 47 -5.68 -9.94 2.00
C LYS A 47 -5.23 -10.19 3.44
N ILE A 48 -6.14 -10.05 4.40
CA ILE A 48 -5.89 -10.37 5.81
C ILE A 48 -5.56 -11.86 5.98
N GLU A 49 -6.31 -12.75 5.34
CA GLU A 49 -6.04 -14.19 5.44
C GLU A 49 -4.71 -14.57 4.78
N GLN A 50 -4.33 -13.95 3.66
CA GLN A 50 -3.00 -14.14 3.06
C GLN A 50 -1.87 -13.71 4.01
N ILE A 51 -2.05 -12.63 4.75
CA ILE A 51 -1.08 -12.19 5.77
C ILE A 51 -1.01 -13.20 6.90
N ARG A 52 -2.16 -13.71 7.35
CA ARG A 52 -2.24 -14.74 8.40
C ARG A 52 -1.52 -16.02 7.98
N ASP A 53 -1.68 -16.45 6.73
CA ASP A 53 -1.00 -17.64 6.21
C ASP A 53 0.51 -17.43 6.09
N ALA A 54 0.95 -16.22 5.71
CA ALA A 54 2.36 -15.86 5.73
C ALA A 54 2.96 -15.86 7.14
N GLN A 55 2.20 -15.45 8.17
CA GLN A 55 2.62 -15.56 9.57
C GLN A 55 2.72 -17.02 10.02
N LYS A 56 1.72 -17.85 9.70
CA LYS A 56 1.75 -19.30 10.02
C LYS A 56 2.93 -20.00 9.36
N ALA A 57 3.30 -19.60 8.15
CA ALA A 57 4.46 -20.12 7.42
C ALA A 57 5.80 -19.60 7.95
N GLY A 58 5.80 -18.73 8.97
CA GLY A 58 7.02 -18.15 9.53
C GLY A 58 7.71 -17.19 8.58
N HIS A 59 6.98 -16.57 7.64
CA HIS A 59 7.50 -15.52 6.75
C HIS A 59 7.28 -14.11 7.30
N LEU A 60 6.41 -13.98 8.30
CA LEU A 60 6.08 -12.75 8.99
C LEU A 60 6.01 -12.99 10.48
N ASP A 61 6.40 -11.99 11.24
CA ASP A 61 6.29 -12.03 12.68
C ASP A 61 4.81 -12.05 13.12
N ALA A 62 4.48 -13.02 13.97
CA ALA A 62 3.14 -13.27 14.47
C ALA A 62 2.69 -12.28 15.55
N HIS A 63 3.59 -11.44 16.10
CA HIS A 63 3.19 -10.44 17.10
C HIS A 63 2.34 -9.29 16.51
N TRP A 64 2.48 -9.02 15.22
CA TRP A 64 1.69 -8.01 14.53
C TRP A 64 0.28 -8.52 14.23
N ALA A 65 -0.73 -7.68 14.46
CA ALA A 65 -2.06 -7.99 13.96
C ALA A 65 -2.07 -7.91 12.42
N PRO A 66 -2.67 -8.89 11.70
CA PRO A 66 -2.72 -8.89 10.24
C PRO A 66 -3.32 -7.62 9.62
N VAL A 67 -4.29 -7.02 10.31
CA VAL A 67 -4.93 -5.77 9.88
C VAL A 67 -3.97 -4.58 9.93
N ASP A 68 -3.11 -4.51 10.96
CA ASP A 68 -2.13 -3.43 11.09
C ASP A 68 -1.07 -3.52 10.01
N ILE A 69 -0.61 -4.73 9.70
CA ILE A 69 0.30 -4.98 8.56
C ILE A 69 -0.31 -4.46 7.26
N LEU A 70 -1.59 -4.79 7.00
CA LEU A 70 -2.28 -4.37 5.79
C LEU A 70 -2.40 -2.83 5.71
N VAL A 71 -2.79 -2.19 6.81
CA VAL A 71 -2.93 -0.73 6.90
C VAL A 71 -1.58 -0.05 6.70
N LEU A 72 -0.53 -0.48 7.39
CA LEU A 72 0.81 0.10 7.28
C LEU A 72 1.38 -0.03 5.87
N ILE A 73 1.27 -1.20 5.24
CA ILE A 73 1.72 -1.40 3.86
C ILE A 73 0.95 -0.50 2.91
N HIS A 74 -0.37 -0.37 3.10
CA HIS A 74 -1.19 0.51 2.28
C HIS A 74 -0.73 1.97 2.40
N GLN A 75 -0.56 2.47 3.63
CA GLN A 75 -0.13 3.85 3.88
C GLN A 75 1.27 4.14 3.32
N ILE A 76 2.23 3.22 3.46
CA ILE A 76 3.57 3.40 2.90
C ILE A 76 3.52 3.40 1.36
N ALA A 77 2.70 2.52 0.76
CA ALA A 77 2.58 2.43 -0.69
C ALA A 77 1.88 3.66 -1.32
N THR A 78 0.98 4.31 -0.58
CA THR A 78 0.23 5.49 -1.04
C THR A 78 0.83 6.82 -0.61
N ALA A 79 1.89 6.81 0.21
CA ALA A 79 2.52 8.01 0.78
C ALA A 79 2.84 9.10 -0.27
N TRP A 80 3.35 8.72 -1.44
CA TRP A 80 3.69 9.67 -2.52
C TRP A 80 2.49 10.10 -3.37
N ALA A 81 1.45 9.28 -3.46
CA ALA A 81 0.21 9.67 -4.13
C ALA A 81 -0.51 10.80 -3.39
N ALA A 82 -0.32 10.90 -2.07
CA ALA A 82 -0.84 11.98 -1.24
C ALA A 82 -0.01 13.28 -1.32
N GLN A 83 1.11 13.31 -2.05
CA GLN A 83 2.04 14.45 -2.10
C GLN A 83 2.32 14.91 -3.55
N PRO A 84 1.28 15.36 -4.29
CA PRO A 84 1.43 15.72 -5.70
C PRO A 84 2.42 16.86 -5.94
N ASP A 85 2.53 17.81 -5.00
CA ASP A 85 3.41 18.98 -5.09
C ASP A 85 4.91 18.61 -5.02
N LEU A 86 5.22 17.41 -4.52
CA LEU A 86 6.59 16.90 -4.44
C LEU A 86 6.98 16.04 -5.65
N LEU A 87 6.04 15.80 -6.58
CA LEU A 87 6.33 15.05 -7.80
C LEU A 87 7.01 15.96 -8.83
N PRO A 88 8.08 15.48 -9.49
CA PRO A 88 8.74 16.27 -10.54
C PRO A 88 7.78 16.47 -11.72
N PRO A 89 7.93 17.55 -12.50
CA PRO A 89 7.13 17.74 -13.70
C PRO A 89 7.26 16.55 -14.67
N HIS A 90 6.28 16.38 -15.55
CA HIS A 90 6.36 15.38 -16.61
C HIS A 90 7.54 15.72 -17.54
N GLY A 91 8.46 14.78 -17.73
CA GLY A 91 9.67 14.99 -18.51
C GLY A 91 10.79 14.02 -18.15
N GLU A 92 11.98 14.27 -18.69
CA GLU A 92 13.18 13.50 -18.41
C GLU A 92 13.49 13.49 -16.92
N GLY A 93 13.78 12.30 -16.37
CA GLY A 93 14.06 12.10 -14.95
C GLY A 93 12.84 11.74 -14.09
N ARG A 94 11.59 11.92 -14.56
CA ARG A 94 10.40 11.49 -13.79
C ARG A 94 10.37 9.97 -13.58
N ALA A 95 10.72 9.18 -14.60
CA ALA A 95 10.78 7.72 -14.47
C ALA A 95 11.82 7.28 -13.42
N THR A 96 13.03 7.84 -13.49
CA THR A 96 14.10 7.59 -12.49
C THR A 96 13.68 8.04 -11.10
N PHE A 97 12.96 9.16 -11.00
CA PHE A 97 12.41 9.64 -9.74
C PHE A 97 11.44 8.59 -9.17
N LEU A 98 10.46 8.13 -9.93
CA LEU A 98 9.48 7.15 -9.48
C LEU A 98 10.09 5.78 -9.17
N ALA A 99 11.17 5.39 -9.87
CA ALA A 99 11.90 4.17 -9.57
C ALA A 99 12.62 4.24 -8.21
N ALA A 100 13.28 5.37 -7.89
CA ALA A 100 13.87 5.59 -6.56
C ALA A 100 12.78 5.65 -5.46
N ARG A 101 11.64 6.31 -5.78
CA ARG A 101 10.29 6.12 -5.24
C ARG A 101 10.01 4.79 -4.56
N ARG A 102 9.84 3.87 -5.49
CA ARG A 102 9.49 2.47 -5.32
C ARG A 102 10.57 1.72 -4.55
N ALA A 103 11.85 1.93 -4.87
CA ALA A 103 12.95 1.27 -4.17
C ALA A 103 12.96 1.63 -2.66
N ALA A 104 12.73 2.90 -2.31
CA ALA A 104 12.66 3.33 -0.92
C ALA A 104 11.46 2.70 -0.17
N ILE A 105 10.29 2.64 -0.80
CA ILE A 105 9.09 1.99 -0.23
C ILE A 105 9.34 0.50 0.02
N VAL A 106 9.89 -0.20 -0.97
CA VAL A 106 10.21 -1.64 -0.86
C VAL A 106 11.17 -1.87 0.30
N ALA A 107 12.24 -1.07 0.38
CA ALA A 107 13.25 -1.21 1.43
C ALA A 107 12.74 -0.79 2.82
N ALA A 108 11.73 0.08 2.91
CA ALA A 108 11.07 0.43 4.17
C ALA A 108 10.17 -0.72 4.65
N VAL A 109 9.38 -1.30 3.75
CA VAL A 109 8.51 -2.47 4.06
C VAL A 109 9.35 -3.67 4.47
N GLU A 110 10.48 -3.92 3.81
CA GLU A 110 11.42 -4.99 4.19
C GLU A 110 12.02 -4.80 5.59
N ARG A 111 12.31 -3.56 5.99
CA ARG A 111 12.85 -3.27 7.33
C ARG A 111 11.77 -3.37 8.41
N LEU A 112 10.55 -2.97 8.09
CA LEU A 112 9.42 -3.01 9.02
C LEU A 112 8.92 -4.44 9.23
N PHE A 113 8.94 -5.25 8.17
CA PHE A 113 8.53 -6.65 8.17
C PHE A 113 9.68 -7.51 7.59
N PRO A 114 10.76 -7.70 8.37
CA PRO A 114 11.89 -8.50 7.91
C PRO A 114 11.43 -9.93 7.62
N ALA A 115 11.91 -10.50 6.52
CA ALA A 115 11.70 -11.91 6.26
C ALA A 115 12.44 -12.69 7.36
N THR A 116 11.69 -13.40 8.19
CA THR A 116 12.26 -14.34 9.15
C THR A 116 13.03 -15.40 8.36
N THR A 117 14.35 -15.30 8.45
CA THR A 117 15.27 -16.27 7.85
C THR A 117 15.29 -17.46 8.78
N ASN A 118 14.71 -18.58 8.35
CA ASN A 118 14.81 -19.86 9.06
C ASN A 118 16.19 -20.48 8.81
#